data_AF-A0A9W6RM91-F1
#
_entry.id   AF-A0A9W6RM91-F1
#
_cell.length_a   1.000
_cell.length_b   1.000
_cell.length_c   1.000
_cell.angle_alpha   90.00
_cell.angle_beta   90.00
_cell.angle_gamma   90.00
#
_symmetry.space_group_name_H-M   'P 1'
#
loop_
_entity.id
_entity.type
_entity.pdbx_description
1 polymer ?
#
loop_
_entity_poly.entity_id
_entity_poly.type
_entity_poly.pdbx_seq_one_letter_code
_entity_poly.pdbx_strand_id
1 'polypeptide(L)'
;MRGLAAARLAWGGLLVTRPDLVLGTLTGRPATRSQTRVLRVLGTRHLLQAGVELARPTRGLARAGVAVDLLHAATCAGAVALLPTWRRAALIDGTGAVVFATGGLTRARLPSTP
;
A
#
# COMPACT_ATOMS: atom_id res chain seq x y z
N MET A 1 -5.13 -16.99 2.49
CA MET A 1 -5.21 -16.46 1.10
C MET A 1 -6.21 -15.31 0.96
N ARG A 2 -7.46 -15.43 1.44
CA ARG A 2 -8.53 -14.45 1.16
C ARG A 2 -8.50 -13.18 2.03
N GLY A 3 -8.13 -13.28 3.32
CA GLY A 3 -8.21 -12.16 4.27
C GLY A 3 -7.32 -10.96 3.92
N LEU A 4 -6.06 -11.21 3.54
CA LEU A 4 -5.10 -10.14 3.24
C LEU A 4 -5.40 -9.45 1.90
N ALA A 5 -5.86 -10.22 0.91
CA ALA A 5 -6.34 -9.68 -0.36
C ALA A 5 -7.62 -8.86 -0.17
N ALA A 6 -8.57 -9.34 0.65
CA ALA A 6 -9.78 -8.60 1.00
C ALA A 6 -9.46 -7.30 1.76
N ALA A 7 -8.52 -7.33 2.71
CA ALA A 7 -8.06 -6.14 3.41
C ALA A 7 -7.42 -5.12 2.45
N ARG A 8 -6.59 -5.57 1.50
CA ARG A 8 -6.04 -4.70 0.44
C ARG A 8 -7.11 -4.13 -0.47
N LEU A 9 -8.11 -4.92 -0.86
CA LEU A 9 -9.22 -4.45 -1.69
C LEU A 9 -10.06 -3.39 -0.97
N ALA A 10 -10.40 -3.65 0.29
CA ALA A 10 -11.17 -2.72 1.11
C ALA A 10 -10.39 -1.42 1.36
N TRP A 11 -9.12 -1.52 1.75
CA TRP A 11 -8.25 -0.37 1.97
C TRP A 11 -8.00 0.40 0.68
N GLY A 12 -7.65 -0.29 -0.41
CA GLY A 12 -7.45 0.32 -1.72
C GLY A 12 -8.71 1.02 -2.24
N GLY A 13 -9.88 0.40 -2.09
CA GLY A 13 -11.16 0.99 -2.43
C GLY A 13 -11.47 2.24 -1.62
N LEU A 14 -11.22 2.21 -0.30
CA LEU A 14 -11.41 3.36 0.58
C LEU A 14 -10.50 4.53 0.17
N LEU A 15 -9.23 4.26 -0.15
CA LEU A 15 -8.27 5.27 -0.57
C LEU A 15 -8.60 5.88 -1.94
N VAL A 16 -9.17 5.10 -2.87
CA VAL A 16 -9.61 5.61 -4.19
C VAL A 16 -10.88 6.45 -4.07
N THR A 17 -11.87 5.95 -3.33
CA THR A 17 -13.23 6.51 -3.31
C THR A 17 -13.42 7.61 -2.28
N ARG A 18 -12.77 7.51 -1.11
CA ARG A 18 -12.93 8.42 0.04
C ARG A 18 -11.58 8.92 0.59
N PRO A 19 -10.64 9.40 -0.26
CA PRO A 19 -9.33 9.87 0.20
C PRO A 19 -9.41 11.03 1.19
N ASP A 20 -10.38 11.93 1.01
CA ASP A 20 -10.51 13.12 1.85
C ASP A 20 -11.01 12.76 3.27
N LEU A 21 -11.80 11.70 3.40
CA LEU A 21 -12.23 11.16 4.69
C LEU A 21 -11.05 10.52 5.44
N VAL A 22 -10.19 9.77 4.74
CA VAL A 22 -8.98 9.17 5.33
C VAL A 22 -7.99 10.26 5.76
N LEU A 23 -7.76 11.26 4.92
CA LEU A 23 -6.87 12.38 5.27
C LEU A 23 -7.44 13.24 6.40
N GLY A 24 -8.74 13.54 6.35
CA GLY A 24 -9.42 14.32 7.39
C GLY A 24 -9.36 13.65 8.75
N THR A 25 -9.63 12.34 8.81
CA THR A 25 -9.55 11.55 10.05
C THR A 25 -8.13 11.45 10.60
N LEU A 26 -7.12 11.24 9.75
CA LEU A 26 -5.73 11.04 10.19
C LEU A 26 -4.99 12.34 10.53
N THR A 27 -5.36 13.44 9.87
CA THR A 27 -4.63 14.71 10.00
C THR A 27 -5.40 15.80 10.74
N GLY A 28 -6.72 15.66 10.88
CA GLY A 28 -7.60 16.69 11.44
C GLY A 28 -7.72 17.93 10.54
N ARG A 29 -7.26 17.85 9.28
CA ARG A 29 -7.20 18.98 8.35
C ARG A 29 -7.82 18.61 7.00
N PRO A 30 -8.36 19.59 6.26
CA PRO A 30 -8.80 19.37 4.89
C PRO A 30 -7.66 18.84 4.01
N ALA A 31 -7.97 17.83 3.22
CA ALA A 31 -7.04 17.26 2.25
C ALA A 31 -6.69 18.28 1.16
N THR A 32 -5.40 18.37 0.81
CA THR A 32 -5.01 19.10 -0.40
C THR A 32 -5.22 18.22 -1.63
N ARG A 33 -5.46 18.84 -2.80
CA ARG A 33 -5.62 18.10 -4.08
C ARG A 33 -4.46 17.14 -4.36
N SER A 34 -3.25 17.53 -3.95
CA SER A 34 -2.05 16.74 -4.18
C SER A 34 -1.99 15.51 -3.25
N GLN A 35 -2.40 15.64 -1.98
CA GLN A 35 -2.54 14.51 -1.05
C GLN A 35 -3.64 13.54 -1.49
N THR A 36 -4.78 14.07 -1.95
CA THR A 36 -5.89 13.26 -2.49
C THR A 36 -5.45 12.43 -3.70
N ARG A 37 -4.64 13.00 -4.61
CA ARG A 37 -4.07 12.26 -5.75
C ARG A 37 -3.15 11.14 -5.29
N VAL A 38 -2.28 11.40 -4.31
CA VAL A 38 -1.37 10.38 -3.76
C VAL A 38 -2.15 9.21 -3.18
N LEU A 39 -3.17 9.46 -2.35
CA LEU A 39 -4.00 8.38 -1.80
C LEU A 39 -4.72 7.57 -2.87
N ARG A 40 -5.21 8.21 -3.94
CA ARG A 40 -5.85 7.50 -5.05
C ARG A 40 -4.86 6.61 -5.80
N VAL A 41 -3.63 7.08 -6.03
CA VAL A 41 -2.57 6.28 -6.66
C VAL A 41 -2.22 5.07 -5.78
N LEU A 42 -2.04 5.28 -4.48
CA LEU A 42 -1.81 4.21 -3.50
C LEU A 42 -2.95 3.20 -3.49
N GLY A 43 -4.20 3.67 -3.43
CA GLY A 43 -5.38 2.82 -3.44
C GLY A 43 -5.49 1.99 -4.71
N THR A 44 -5.25 2.62 -5.87
CA THR A 44 -5.22 1.94 -7.17
C THR A 44 -4.17 0.83 -7.19
N ARG A 45 -2.99 1.09 -6.62
CA ARG A 45 -1.94 0.09 -6.53
C ARG A 45 -2.34 -1.10 -5.66
N HIS A 46 -2.96 -0.87 -4.50
CA HIS A 46 -3.47 -1.97 -3.67
C HIS A 46 -4.51 -2.81 -4.41
N LEU A 47 -5.40 -2.17 -5.17
CA LEU A 47 -6.40 -2.87 -5.99
C LEU A 47 -5.75 -3.71 -7.09
N LEU A 48 -4.80 -3.14 -7.84
CA LEU A 48 -4.07 -3.86 -8.89
C LEU A 48 -3.28 -5.05 -8.31
N GLN A 49 -2.56 -4.84 -7.22
CA GLN A 49 -1.76 -5.90 -6.60
C GLN A 49 -2.63 -7.02 -6.01
N ALA A 50 -3.76 -6.67 -5.37
CA ALA A 50 -4.73 -7.66 -4.92
C ALA A 50 -5.37 -8.41 -6.08
N GLY A 51 -5.73 -7.72 -7.17
CA GLY A 51 -6.27 -8.33 -8.38
C GLY A 51 -5.30 -9.31 -9.03
N VAL A 52 -4.03 -8.92 -9.15
CA VAL A 52 -2.95 -9.76 -9.70
C VAL A 52 -2.69 -10.99 -8.81
N GLU A 53 -2.62 -10.82 -7.48
CA GLU A 53 -2.45 -11.95 -6.54
C GLU A 53 -3.64 -12.91 -6.55
N LEU A 54 -4.87 -12.42 -6.72
CA LEU A 54 -6.07 -13.23 -6.82
C LEU A 54 -6.15 -13.97 -8.16
N ALA A 55 -5.74 -13.33 -9.26
CA ALA A 55 -5.75 -13.93 -10.60
C ALA A 55 -4.64 -14.96 -10.82
N ARG A 56 -3.47 -14.77 -10.18
CA ARG A 56 -2.27 -15.61 -10.38
C ARG A 56 -1.54 -15.84 -9.05
N PRO A 57 -1.97 -16.79 -8.21
CA PRO A 57 -1.41 -17.00 -6.88
C PRO A 57 -0.06 -17.77 -6.89
N THR A 58 0.95 -17.25 -7.59
CA THR A 58 2.29 -17.89 -7.68
C THR A 58 3.33 -17.24 -6.76
N ARG A 59 4.33 -18.01 -6.35
CA ARG A 59 5.43 -17.53 -5.49
C ARG A 59 6.28 -16.44 -6.14
N GLY A 60 6.51 -16.53 -7.46
CA GLY A 60 7.27 -15.52 -8.20
C GLY A 60 6.59 -14.15 -8.17
N LEU A 61 5.26 -14.14 -8.33
CA LEU A 61 4.46 -12.91 -8.27
C LEU A 61 4.42 -12.31 -6.87
N ALA A 62 4.36 -13.16 -5.83
CA ALA A 62 4.46 -12.71 -4.44
C ALA A 62 5.82 -12.04 -4.14
N ARG A 63 6.93 -12.60 -4.64
CA ARG A 63 8.27 -12.01 -4.52
C ARG A 63 8.40 -10.68 -5.26
N ALA A 64 7.85 -10.58 -6.48
CA ALA A 64 7.81 -9.35 -7.24
C ALA A 64 6.99 -8.26 -6.51
N GLY A 65 5.83 -8.64 -5.95
CA GLY A 65 5.00 -7.74 -5.14
C GLY A 65 5.76 -7.20 -3.92
N VAL A 66 6.50 -8.06 -3.22
CA VAL A 66 7.37 -7.65 -2.10
C VAL A 66 8.43 -6.66 -2.54
N ALA A 67 9.11 -6.90 -3.67
CA ALA A 67 10.16 -6.00 -4.16
C ALA A 67 9.60 -4.61 -4.48
N VAL A 68 8.42 -4.55 -5.12
CA VAL A 68 7.72 -3.31 -5.43
C VAL A 68 7.28 -2.59 -4.14
N ASP A 69 6.83 -3.33 -3.13
CA ASP A 69 6.45 -2.77 -1.82
C ASP A 69 7.66 -2.18 -1.08
N LEU A 70 8.81 -2.87 -1.08
CA LEU A 70 10.05 -2.39 -0.48
C LEU A 70 10.62 -1.16 -1.22
N LEU A 71 10.60 -1.16 -2.55
CA LEU A 71 11.08 -0.03 -3.35
C LEU A 71 10.26 1.23 -3.06
N HIS A 72 8.93 1.07 -2.97
CA HIS A 72 8.05 2.18 -2.62
C HIS A 72 8.21 2.67 -1.19
N ALA A 73 8.41 1.75 -0.24
CA ALA A 73 8.74 2.12 1.14
C ALA A 73 10.03 2.95 1.20
N ALA A 74 11.05 2.61 0.40
CA ALA A 74 12.28 3.37 0.29
C ALA A 74 12.06 4.77 -0.31
N THR A 75 11.22 4.89 -1.36
CA THR A 75 10.84 6.19 -1.92
C THR A 75 10.09 7.05 -0.89
N CYS A 76 9.19 6.44 -0.11
CA CYS A 76 8.48 7.11 0.97
C CYS A 76 9.44 7.60 2.06
N ALA A 77 10.42 6.77 2.46
CA ALA A 77 11.45 7.17 3.41
C ALA A 77 12.28 8.37 2.89
N GLY A 78 12.62 8.38 1.59
CA GLY A 78 13.25 9.52 0.92
C GLY A 78 12.37 10.77 0.97
N ALA A 79 11.07 10.65 0.70
CA ALA A 79 10.12 11.76 0.81
C ALA A 79 9.98 12.28 2.25
N VAL A 80 10.06 11.41 3.26
CA VAL A 80 10.11 11.81 4.68
C VAL A 80 11.37 12.59 5.01
N ALA A 81 12.52 12.20 4.44
CA ALA A 81 13.79 12.88 4.69
C ALA A 81 13.88 14.23 3.97
N LEU A 82 13.37 14.31 2.73
CA LEU A 82 13.65 15.42 1.80
C LEU A 82 12.50 16.43 1.66
N LEU A 83 11.28 16.06 2.01
CA LEU A 83 10.08 16.89 1.77
C LEU A 83 9.32 17.12 3.09
N PRO A 84 9.69 18.14 3.89
CA PRO A 84 9.10 18.40 5.22
C PRO A 84 7.57 18.55 5.19
N THR A 85 7.06 19.21 4.15
CA THR A 85 5.61 19.42 3.91
C THR A 85 4.86 18.11 3.66
N TRP A 86 5.56 17.07 3.20
CA TRP A 86 5.00 15.78 2.80
C TRP A 86 5.28 14.65 3.77
N ARG A 87 6.11 14.89 4.80
CA ARG A 87 6.52 13.90 5.81
C ARG A 87 5.39 13.04 6.34
N ARG A 88 4.29 13.66 6.75
CA ARG A 88 3.17 12.94 7.39
C ARG A 88 2.45 12.02 6.40
N ALA A 89 2.26 12.47 5.15
CA ALA A 89 1.68 11.65 4.10
C ALA A 89 2.63 10.50 3.70
N ALA A 90 3.92 10.79 3.56
CA ALA A 90 4.94 9.80 3.23
C ALA A 90 5.14 8.76 4.36
N LEU A 91 4.99 9.14 5.63
CA LEU A 91 5.00 8.20 6.76
C LEU A 91 3.79 7.26 6.74
N ILE A 92 2.58 7.78 6.50
CA ILE A 92 1.36 6.96 6.43
C ILE A 92 1.44 5.96 5.27
N ASP A 93 1.86 6.44 4.09
CA ASP A 93 2.02 5.61 2.90
C ASP A 93 3.14 4.56 3.08
N GLY A 94 4.31 5.00 3.56
CA GLY A 94 5.45 4.12 3.83
C GLY A 94 5.15 3.04 4.87
N THR A 95 4.39 3.36 5.92
CA THR A 95 3.99 2.38 6.94
C THR A 95 3.08 1.30 6.34
N GLY A 96 2.12 1.70 5.50
CA GLY A 96 1.29 0.74 4.75
C GLY A 96 2.14 -0.19 3.88
N ALA A 97 3.09 0.38 3.14
CA ALA A 97 4.00 -0.39 2.30
C ALA A 97 4.84 -1.41 3.10
N VAL A 98 5.35 -1.04 4.28
CA VAL A 98 6.13 -1.94 5.15
C VAL A 98 5.27 -3.09 5.68
N VAL A 99 4.05 -2.82 6.16
CA VAL A 99 3.11 -3.84 6.65
C VAL A 99 2.77 -4.86 5.56
N PHE A 100 2.58 -4.38 4.34
CA PHE A 100 2.29 -5.27 3.21
C PHE A 100 3.51 -6.05 2.73
N ALA A 101 4.71 -5.44 2.70
CA ALA A 101 5.96 -6.14 2.38
C ALA A 101 6.25 -7.28 3.38
N THR A 102 6.02 -7.04 4.68
CA THR A 102 6.18 -8.08 5.71
C THR A 102 5.18 -9.22 5.51
N GLY A 103 3.90 -8.92 5.25
CA GLY A 103 2.89 -9.93 4.93
C GLY A 103 3.21 -10.76 3.67
N GLY A 104 3.79 -10.13 2.65
CA GLY A 104 4.28 -10.80 1.44
C GLY A 104 5.49 -11.70 1.69
N LEU A 105 6.43 -11.27 2.53
CA LEU A 105 7.61 -12.07 2.93
C LEU A 105 7.20 -13.37 3.64
N THR A 106 6.25 -13.29 4.56
CA THR A 106 5.71 -14.49 5.24
C THR A 106 5.09 -15.47 4.24
N ARG A 107 4.43 -14.99 3.18
CA ARG A 107 3.86 -15.84 2.12
C ARG A 107 4.92 -16.45 1.21
N ALA A 108 5.99 -15.72 0.91
CA ALA A 108 7.10 -16.23 0.12
C ALA A 108 7.89 -17.34 0.84
N ARG A 109 7.79 -17.42 2.17
CA ARG A 109 8.47 -18.40 3.03
C ARG A 109 7.67 -19.67 3.31
N LEU A 110 6.35 -19.69 3.10
CA LEU A 110 5.53 -20.87 3.40
C LEU A 110 5.75 -22.00 2.35
N PRO A 111 5.93 -23.26 2.79
CA PRO A 111 5.91 -24.42 1.91
C PRO A 111 4.58 -24.52 1.16
N SER A 112 4.62 -24.76 -0.14
CA SER A 112 3.48 -25.17 -0.93
C SER A 112 3.18 -26.59 -0.51
N THR A 113 2.20 -26.78 0.36
CA THR A 113 1.61 -28.10 0.54
C THR A 113 1.02 -28.52 -0.82
N PRO A 114 1.38 -29.72 -1.31
CA PRO A 114 0.86 -30.26 -2.56
C PRO A 114 -0.66 -30.45 -2.52
#